data_AF-A0A7C0U8I5-F1
#
_entry.id   AF-A0A7C0U8I5-F1
#
_cell.length_a   1.000
_cell.length_b   1.000
_cell.length_c   1.000
_cell.angle_alpha   90.00
_cell.angle_beta   90.00
_cell.angle_gamma   90.00
#
_symmetry.space_group_name_H-M   'P 1'
#
loop_
_entity.id
_entity.type
_entity.pdbx_description
1 polymer ?
#
loop_
_entity_poly.entity_id
_entity_poly.type
_entity_poly.pdbx_seq_one_letter_code
_entity_poly.pdbx_strand_id
1 'polypeptide(L)'
;MVASLPEERIRTPSPYGSELWDEEEPYLKICVHGGTKDEVEESFRRYLAPRGDPRVYRTWLNVELLKKLGLLFTGGVESAGGIVEILCVFVIIVLVFALFAFAQFFVFMIVVAVLAIFSGGAALKTFRTIYIEIPINLVNLDGLEDFVRREVAHGNFVSTSSKGVELGLGPVAESARRATLAFRWGVYICQAVGFVFAILEILHWVSFGSWWWDPNGFVLLGGLFLIGILVMDAGAIARHRLDSRVSAEMDYSDDIKDNRPELTF
;
A
#
# COMPACT_ATOMS: atom_id res chain seq x y z
N MET A 1 -28.12 26.05 -40.85
CA MET A 1 -27.74 25.44 -39.56
C MET A 1 -26.44 24.70 -39.78
N VAL A 2 -25.31 25.33 -39.43
CA VAL A 2 -23.98 24.72 -39.47
C VAL A 2 -23.51 24.72 -38.02
N ALA A 3 -23.40 23.54 -37.43
CA ALA A 3 -22.91 23.39 -36.07
C ALA A 3 -21.41 23.68 -36.05
N SER A 4 -21.03 24.78 -35.39
CA SER A 4 -19.67 25.16 -35.10
C SER A 4 -19.07 24.21 -34.05
N LEU A 5 -17.91 23.63 -34.36
CA LEU A 5 -17.06 22.87 -33.44
C LEU A 5 -16.62 23.74 -32.26
N PRO A 6 -16.56 23.24 -31.01
CA PRO A 6 -16.02 24.00 -29.90
C PRO A 6 -14.49 23.92 -29.85
N GLU A 7 -13.92 25.07 -29.50
CA GLU A 7 -12.52 25.46 -29.37
C GLU A 7 -11.58 24.39 -28.76
N GLU A 8 -10.46 24.22 -29.46
CA GLU A 8 -9.24 23.57 -29.00
C GLU A 8 -8.68 24.34 -27.79
N ARG A 9 -8.95 23.83 -26.59
CA ARG A 9 -8.51 24.44 -25.34
C ARG A 9 -7.00 24.20 -25.19
N ILE A 10 -6.21 25.20 -25.61
CA ILE A 10 -4.77 25.27 -25.39
C ILE A 10 -4.51 25.13 -23.88
N ARG A 11 -4.00 23.96 -23.47
CA ARG A 11 -3.58 23.71 -22.08
C ARG A 11 -2.28 24.48 -21.82
N THR A 12 -2.36 25.51 -20.98
CA THR A 12 -1.16 26.09 -20.36
C THR A 12 -0.61 25.09 -19.34
N PRO A 13 0.73 24.88 -19.29
CA PRO A 13 1.32 24.00 -18.30
C PRO A 13 1.17 24.61 -16.89
N SER A 14 0.68 23.80 -15.96
CA SER A 14 0.64 24.14 -14.53
C SER A 14 2.07 24.27 -13.98
N PRO A 15 2.38 25.31 -13.19
CA PRO A 15 3.72 25.53 -12.65
C PRO A 15 4.10 24.56 -11.50
N TYR A 16 3.19 23.66 -11.11
CA TYR A 16 3.46 22.61 -10.12
C TYR A 16 3.60 21.27 -10.85
N GLY A 17 4.84 20.85 -11.06
CA GLY A 17 5.23 19.59 -11.70
C GLY A 17 4.85 18.34 -10.90
N SER A 18 3.55 18.13 -10.74
CA SER A 18 2.94 16.88 -10.34
C SER A 18 1.58 16.80 -11.01
N GLU A 19 1.56 16.36 -12.27
CA GLU A 19 0.32 15.86 -12.87
C GLU A 19 -0.10 14.64 -12.03
N LEU A 20 -0.89 14.85 -10.97
CA LEU A 20 -1.91 13.86 -10.65
C LEU A 20 -2.69 13.71 -11.95
N TRP A 21 -2.73 12.51 -12.52
CA TRP A 21 -3.78 12.20 -13.47
C TRP A 21 -5.10 12.63 -12.80
N ASP A 22 -5.92 13.40 -13.50
CA ASP A 22 -7.20 13.88 -12.98
C ASP A 22 -7.88 12.70 -12.26
N GLU A 23 -8.32 12.90 -11.01
CA GLU A 23 -8.91 11.85 -10.18
C GLU A 23 -10.18 11.20 -10.80
N GLU A 24 -10.58 11.68 -11.98
CA GLU A 24 -11.72 11.28 -12.80
C GLU A 24 -11.42 10.15 -13.81
N GLU A 25 -10.16 9.90 -14.20
CA GLU A 25 -9.87 8.82 -15.17
C GLU A 25 -9.77 7.42 -14.51
N PRO A 26 -10.34 6.37 -15.12
CA PRO A 26 -10.31 5.02 -14.56
C PRO A 26 -8.88 4.46 -14.59
N TYR A 27 -8.34 4.15 -13.41
CA TYR A 27 -6.99 3.62 -13.25
C TYR A 27 -6.96 2.25 -12.56
N LEU A 28 -5.96 1.46 -12.92
CA LEU A 28 -5.59 0.21 -12.28
C LEU A 28 -4.46 0.49 -11.27
N LYS A 29 -4.68 0.03 -10.04
CA LYS A 29 -3.71 0.05 -8.96
C LYS A 29 -3.34 -1.38 -8.59
N ILE A 30 -2.06 -1.70 -8.73
CA ILE A 30 -1.49 -2.98 -8.31
C ILE A 30 -0.55 -2.71 -7.14
N CYS A 31 -0.70 -3.47 -6.07
CA CYS A 31 0.14 -3.41 -4.89
C CYS A 31 0.82 -4.76 -4.71
N VAL A 32 2.15 -4.78 -4.72
CA VAL A 32 2.97 -5.98 -4.53
C VAL A 32 3.81 -5.81 -3.27
N HIS A 33 3.72 -6.75 -2.33
CA HIS A 33 4.57 -6.78 -1.13
C HIS A 33 5.57 -7.94 -1.20
N GLY A 34 6.86 -7.63 -0.99
CA GLY A 34 7.95 -8.60 -0.88
C GLY A 34 8.98 -8.53 -2.02
N GLY A 35 8.56 -8.12 -3.22
CA GLY A 35 9.39 -8.06 -4.42
C GLY A 35 10.35 -6.87 -4.47
N THR A 36 11.35 -6.94 -5.35
CA THR A 36 12.20 -5.79 -5.70
C THR A 36 11.55 -4.97 -6.81
N LYS A 37 11.89 -3.66 -6.88
CA LYS A 37 11.27 -2.76 -7.86
C LYS A 37 11.52 -3.27 -9.29
N ASP A 38 12.76 -3.65 -9.58
CA ASP A 38 13.19 -4.01 -10.92
C ASP A 38 12.52 -5.32 -11.38
N GLU A 39 12.44 -6.34 -10.52
CA GLU A 39 11.77 -7.61 -10.83
C GLU A 39 10.27 -7.42 -11.08
N VAL A 40 9.59 -6.67 -10.22
CA VAL A 40 8.15 -6.44 -10.32
C VAL A 40 7.82 -5.56 -11.53
N GLU A 41 8.65 -4.57 -11.84
CA GLU A 41 8.50 -3.73 -13.04
C GLU A 41 8.74 -4.53 -14.32
N GLU A 42 9.77 -5.38 -14.37
CA GLU A 42 10.03 -6.25 -15.51
C GLU A 42 8.88 -7.25 -15.72
N SER A 43 8.40 -7.87 -14.64
CA SER A 43 7.25 -8.77 -14.64
C SER A 43 6.00 -8.05 -15.15
N PHE A 44 5.72 -6.85 -14.63
CA PHE A 44 4.60 -6.03 -15.06
C PHE A 44 4.66 -5.69 -16.56
N ARG A 45 5.81 -5.24 -17.06
CA ARG A 45 6.01 -4.93 -18.48
C ARG A 45 5.84 -6.15 -19.37
N ARG A 46 6.31 -7.32 -18.92
CA ARG A 46 6.26 -8.59 -19.67
C ARG A 46 4.82 -9.09 -19.85
N TYR A 47 4.00 -9.05 -18.81
CA TYR A 47 2.65 -9.64 -18.84
C TYR A 47 1.56 -8.67 -19.27
N LEU A 48 1.63 -7.41 -18.83
CA LEU A 48 0.57 -6.42 -19.09
C LEU A 48 0.85 -5.52 -20.30
N ALA A 49 2.08 -5.58 -20.86
CA ALA A 49 2.52 -4.86 -22.05
C ALA A 49 1.97 -3.42 -22.13
N PRO A 50 2.25 -2.57 -21.12
CA PRO A 50 1.65 -1.25 -21.02
C PRO A 50 2.07 -0.37 -22.20
N ARG A 51 1.13 0.40 -22.77
CA ARG A 51 1.39 1.34 -23.88
C ARG A 51 1.99 2.68 -23.42
N GLY A 52 2.22 2.86 -22.12
CA GLY A 52 2.84 4.05 -21.53
C GLY A 52 3.68 3.68 -20.31
N ASP A 53 4.38 4.67 -19.74
CA ASP A 53 5.22 4.44 -18.57
C ASP A 53 4.38 4.32 -17.29
N PRO A 54 4.36 3.15 -16.63
CA PRO A 54 3.63 2.97 -15.37
C PRO A 54 4.29 3.78 -14.25
N ARG A 55 3.48 4.34 -13.34
CA ARG A 55 4.01 4.97 -12.12
C ARG A 55 4.33 3.89 -11.10
N VAL A 56 5.62 3.58 -10.97
CA VAL A 56 6.13 2.62 -9.99
C VAL A 56 6.75 3.37 -8.82
N TYR A 57 6.14 3.29 -7.64
CA TYR A 57 6.66 3.93 -6.43
C TYR A 57 6.68 2.99 -5.24
N ARG A 58 7.62 3.26 -4.32
CA ARG A 58 7.73 2.59 -3.02
C ARG A 58 7.30 3.58 -1.95
N THR A 59 6.28 3.24 -1.18
CA THR A 59 5.90 4.06 -0.02
C THR A 59 5.80 3.22 1.25
N TRP A 60 6.20 3.87 2.33
CA TRP A 60 6.31 3.37 3.69
C TRP A 60 5.37 4.10 4.64
N LEU A 61 5.01 5.32 4.24
CA LEU A 61 4.23 6.26 5.03
C LEU A 61 2.86 6.41 4.39
N ASN A 62 1.86 6.59 5.26
CA ASN A 62 0.54 7.02 4.83
C ASN A 62 0.61 8.50 4.40
N VAL A 63 1.02 8.72 3.14
CA VAL A 63 1.20 10.05 2.55
C VAL A 63 -0.10 10.86 2.59
N GLU A 64 -1.25 10.20 2.55
CA GLU A 64 -2.56 10.84 2.61
C GLU A 64 -2.83 11.50 3.97
N LEU A 65 -2.40 10.86 5.05
CA LEU A 65 -2.50 11.40 6.41
C LEU A 65 -1.59 12.63 6.56
N LEU A 66 -0.38 12.57 6.02
CA LEU A 66 0.57 13.68 6.01
C LEU A 66 0.02 14.90 5.22
N LYS A 67 -0.62 14.64 4.07
CA LYS A 67 -1.30 15.67 3.27
C LYS A 67 -2.47 16.32 4.01
N LYS A 68 -3.33 15.53 4.68
CA LYS A 68 -4.48 16.04 5.44
C LYS A 68 -4.06 16.87 6.64
N LEU A 69 -3.00 16.46 7.35
CA LEU A 69 -2.41 17.31 8.39
C LEU A 69 -1.86 18.61 7.78
N GLY A 70 -1.17 18.56 6.63
CA GLY A 70 -0.64 19.76 5.98
C GLY A 70 -1.71 20.82 5.67
N LEU A 71 -2.88 20.38 5.22
CA LEU A 71 -4.04 21.24 4.90
C LEU A 71 -4.67 21.92 6.14
N LEU A 72 -4.58 21.30 7.32
CA LEU A 72 -5.10 21.86 8.57
C LEU A 72 -4.26 23.04 9.06
N PHE A 73 -2.97 23.09 8.73
CA PHE A 73 -2.06 24.15 9.15
C PHE A 73 -1.94 25.31 8.15
N THR A 74 -2.24 25.09 6.87
CA THR A 74 -2.35 26.20 5.89
C THR A 74 -3.40 27.23 6.33
N GLY A 75 -4.51 26.80 6.93
CA GLY A 75 -5.51 27.71 7.52
C GLY A 75 -5.05 28.43 8.80
N GLY A 76 -4.02 27.92 9.49
CA GLY A 76 -3.44 28.56 10.67
C GLY A 76 -2.45 29.68 10.35
N VAL A 77 -1.77 29.58 9.20
CA VAL A 77 -0.81 30.61 8.73
C VAL A 77 -1.53 31.86 8.21
N GLU A 78 -2.75 31.74 7.70
CA GLU A 78 -3.57 32.85 7.21
C GLU A 78 -4.06 33.80 8.32
N SER A 79 -4.00 33.39 9.59
CA SER A 79 -4.42 34.18 10.75
C SER A 79 -3.29 35.02 11.37
N ALA A 80 -2.04 34.86 10.92
CA ALA A 80 -0.88 35.58 11.46
C ALA A 80 -0.71 36.95 10.77
N GLY A 81 -0.67 38.03 11.56
CA GLY A 81 -0.69 39.41 11.07
C GLY A 81 0.69 39.97 10.67
N GLY A 82 1.80 39.34 11.10
CA GLY A 82 3.16 39.80 10.81
C GLY A 82 4.11 38.73 10.23
N ILE A 83 5.10 39.15 9.41
CA ILE A 83 6.12 38.27 8.78
C ILE A 83 6.91 37.45 9.81
N VAL A 84 7.25 38.03 10.96
CA VAL A 84 7.98 37.33 12.03
C VAL A 84 7.11 36.27 12.72
N GLU A 85 5.82 36.56 12.90
CA GLU A 85 4.85 35.61 13.46
C GLU A 85 4.61 34.44 12.51
N ILE A 86 4.49 34.72 11.21
CA ILE A 86 4.40 33.70 10.15
C ILE A 86 5.61 32.77 10.19
N LEU A 87 6.83 33.32 10.30
CA LEU A 87 8.05 32.52 10.38
C LEU A 87 8.07 31.64 11.64
N CYS A 88 7.69 32.20 12.79
CA CYS A 88 7.65 31.48 14.07
C CYS A 88 6.62 30.33 14.05
N VAL A 89 5.42 30.60 13.53
CA VAL A 89 4.36 29.59 13.34
C VAL A 89 4.83 28.50 12.38
N PHE A 90 5.49 28.85 11.28
CA PHE A 90 6.03 27.88 10.33
C PHE A 90 7.07 26.95 10.98
N VAL A 91 8.00 27.48 11.78
CA VAL A 91 9.00 26.67 12.51
C VAL A 91 8.31 25.72 13.50
N ILE A 92 7.33 26.20 14.26
CA ILE A 92 6.57 25.35 15.20
C ILE A 92 5.85 24.23 14.45
N ILE A 93 5.19 24.55 13.33
CA ILE A 93 4.51 23.56 12.49
C ILE A 93 5.50 22.49 12.03
N VAL A 94 6.62 22.89 11.42
CA VAL A 94 7.66 21.96 10.94
C VAL A 94 8.16 21.06 12.07
N LEU A 95 8.38 21.62 13.26
CA LEU A 95 8.87 20.87 14.42
C LEU A 95 7.82 19.86 14.92
N VAL A 96 6.55 20.25 15.01
CA VAL A 96 5.44 19.36 15.37
C VAL A 96 5.30 18.23 14.34
N PHE A 97 5.38 18.54 13.04
CA PHE A 97 5.36 17.53 11.97
C PHE A 97 6.53 16.56 12.07
N ALA A 98 7.75 17.07 12.29
CA ALA A 98 8.93 16.25 12.42
C ALA A 98 8.82 15.31 13.63
N LEU A 99 8.35 15.82 14.78
CA LEU A 99 8.14 15.02 15.98
C LEU A 99 7.05 13.96 15.77
N PHE A 100 5.92 14.33 15.14
CA PHE A 100 4.84 13.40 14.83
C PHE A 100 5.29 12.31 13.85
N ALA A 101 5.99 12.68 12.78
CA ALA A 101 6.54 11.73 11.81
C ALA A 101 7.56 10.80 12.46
N PHE A 102 8.42 11.32 13.34
CA PHE A 102 9.38 10.54 14.09
C PHE A 102 8.69 9.55 15.05
N ALA A 103 7.68 9.99 15.78
CA ALA A 103 6.90 9.13 16.67
C ALA A 103 6.17 8.02 15.90
N GLN A 104 5.52 8.37 14.77
CA GLN A 104 4.89 7.41 13.86
C GLN A 104 5.89 6.37 13.35
N PHE A 105 7.07 6.82 12.91
CA PHE A 105 8.12 5.93 12.44
C PHE A 105 8.60 4.98 13.54
N PHE A 106 8.81 5.48 14.76
CA PHE A 106 9.26 4.66 15.88
C PHE A 106 8.23 3.60 16.29
N VAL A 107 6.95 4.00 16.41
CA VAL A 107 5.85 3.06 16.68
C VAL A 107 5.74 2.02 15.56
N PHE A 108 5.83 2.44 14.30
CA PHE A 108 5.84 1.52 13.16
C PHE A 108 6.98 0.49 13.25
N MET A 109 8.20 0.93 13.54
CA MET A 109 9.34 0.02 13.67
C MET A 109 9.13 -1.01 14.78
N ILE A 110 8.61 -0.59 15.95
CA ILE A 110 8.31 -1.51 17.06
C ILE A 110 7.21 -2.50 16.67
N VAL A 111 6.10 -2.00 16.13
CA VAL A 111 4.96 -2.85 15.74
C VAL A 111 5.41 -3.89 14.72
N VAL A 112 6.14 -3.48 13.68
CA VAL A 112 6.60 -4.44 12.67
C VAL A 112 7.65 -5.40 13.23
N ALA A 113 8.51 -4.97 14.16
CA ALA A 113 9.44 -5.89 14.84
C ALA A 113 8.68 -6.96 15.63
N VAL A 114 7.65 -6.57 16.38
CA VAL A 114 6.78 -7.52 17.11
C VAL A 114 6.07 -8.45 16.12
N LEU A 115 5.44 -7.92 15.08
CA LEU A 115 4.77 -8.73 14.06
C LEU A 115 5.73 -9.70 13.36
N ALA A 116 6.97 -9.30 13.09
CA ALA A 116 7.97 -10.16 12.48
C ALA A 116 8.34 -11.36 13.36
N ILE A 117 8.35 -11.19 14.69
CA ILE A 117 8.57 -12.29 15.65
C ILE A 117 7.40 -13.28 15.59
N PHE A 118 6.16 -12.79 15.64
CA PHE A 118 4.98 -13.65 15.65
C PHE A 118 4.70 -14.33 14.30
N SER A 119 4.98 -13.65 13.18
CA SER A 119 4.66 -14.12 11.83
C SER A 119 5.81 -14.85 11.13
N GLY A 120 6.91 -15.16 11.83
CA GLY A 120 8.11 -15.78 11.23
C GLY A 120 8.75 -14.93 10.13
N GLY A 121 8.70 -13.60 10.23
CA GLY A 121 9.29 -12.67 9.27
C GLY A 121 8.40 -12.30 8.08
N ALA A 122 7.21 -12.86 7.92
CA ALA A 122 6.26 -12.45 6.87
C ALA A 122 5.93 -10.94 6.92
N ALA A 123 5.81 -10.36 8.12
CA ALA A 123 5.60 -8.93 8.33
C ALA A 123 6.71 -8.05 7.73
N LEU A 124 7.94 -8.58 7.56
CA LEU A 124 9.04 -7.83 6.93
C LEU A 124 8.77 -7.55 5.44
N LYS A 125 7.91 -8.33 4.79
CA LYS A 125 7.52 -8.08 3.38
C LYS A 125 6.76 -6.78 3.22
N THR A 126 6.11 -6.28 4.27
CA THR A 126 5.50 -4.95 4.31
C THR A 126 6.54 -3.85 4.03
N PHE A 127 7.82 -4.10 4.37
CA PHE A 127 8.88 -3.14 4.03
C PHE A 127 9.11 -3.05 2.50
N ARG A 128 8.83 -4.08 1.74
CA ARG A 128 9.07 -4.11 0.29
C ARG A 128 7.76 -3.95 -0.48
N THR A 129 7.03 -2.87 -0.18
CA THR A 129 5.76 -2.59 -0.87
C THR A 129 5.98 -1.73 -2.10
N ILE A 130 5.59 -2.24 -3.25
CA ILE A 130 5.65 -1.57 -4.55
C ILE A 130 4.24 -1.32 -5.03
N TYR A 131 3.96 -0.08 -5.41
CA TYR A 131 2.71 0.33 -6.02
C TYR A 131 2.95 0.62 -7.50
N ILE A 132 2.08 0.08 -8.34
CA ILE A 132 2.03 0.35 -9.77
C ILE A 132 0.66 0.99 -10.04
N GLU A 133 0.67 2.19 -10.59
CA GLU A 133 -0.53 2.92 -11.00
C GLU A 133 -0.46 3.22 -12.50
N ILE A 134 -1.54 2.89 -13.21
CA ILE A 134 -1.63 3.07 -14.67
C ILE A 134 -3.09 3.23 -15.11
N PRO A 135 -3.38 4.10 -16.09
CA PRO A 135 -4.70 4.19 -16.72
C PRO A 135 -5.13 2.86 -17.36
N ILE A 136 -6.39 2.45 -17.18
CA ILE A 136 -6.89 1.14 -17.63
C ILE A 136 -6.85 1.02 -19.17
N ASN A 137 -7.04 2.12 -19.89
CA ASN A 137 -6.98 2.20 -21.35
C ASN A 137 -5.58 1.94 -21.94
N LEU A 138 -4.52 1.92 -21.11
CA LEU A 138 -3.14 1.71 -21.54
C LEU A 138 -2.62 0.30 -21.23
N VAL A 139 -3.47 -0.58 -20.68
CA VAL A 139 -3.07 -1.91 -20.17
C VAL A 139 -3.87 -3.02 -20.83
N ASN A 140 -3.18 -4.10 -21.19
CA ASN A 140 -3.86 -5.35 -21.52
C ASN A 140 -4.24 -6.10 -20.24
N LEU A 141 -5.53 -6.16 -19.92
CA LEU A 141 -6.05 -6.83 -18.73
C LEU A 141 -6.01 -8.36 -18.82
N ASP A 142 -5.90 -8.93 -20.03
CA ASP A 142 -5.89 -10.39 -20.23
C ASP A 142 -4.67 -11.05 -19.57
N GLY A 143 -3.54 -10.34 -19.50
CA GLY A 143 -2.32 -10.82 -18.84
C GLY A 143 -2.26 -10.59 -17.31
N LEU A 144 -3.30 -9.99 -16.71
CA LEU A 144 -3.30 -9.64 -15.29
C LEU A 144 -3.30 -10.88 -14.39
N GLU A 145 -4.02 -11.94 -14.78
CA GLU A 145 -4.07 -13.17 -13.98
C GLU A 145 -2.71 -13.90 -13.99
N ASP A 146 -2.03 -13.95 -15.13
CA ASP A 146 -0.70 -14.56 -15.27
C ASP A 146 0.37 -13.78 -14.48
N PHE A 147 0.29 -12.44 -14.51
CA PHE A 147 1.13 -11.59 -13.66
C PHE A 147 0.91 -11.93 -12.18
N VAL A 148 -0.34 -11.98 -11.71
CA VAL A 148 -0.64 -12.28 -10.31
C VAL A 148 -0.19 -13.69 -9.94
N ARG A 149 -0.39 -14.69 -10.80
CA ARG A 149 0.10 -16.06 -10.59
C ARG A 149 1.61 -16.10 -10.40
N ARG A 150 2.37 -15.44 -11.27
CA ARG A 150 3.83 -15.38 -11.16
C ARG A 150 4.26 -14.72 -9.86
N GLU A 151 3.72 -13.55 -9.55
CA GLU A 151 4.09 -12.82 -8.32
C GLU A 151 3.74 -13.62 -7.06
N VAL A 152 2.60 -14.30 -7.05
CA VAL A 152 2.22 -15.20 -5.94
C VAL A 152 3.21 -16.35 -5.82
N ALA A 153 3.61 -17.01 -6.92
CA ALA A 153 4.61 -18.08 -6.92
C ALA A 153 5.99 -17.62 -6.42
N HIS A 154 6.33 -16.34 -6.59
CA HIS A 154 7.61 -15.77 -6.14
C HIS A 154 7.67 -15.41 -4.66
N GLY A 155 6.63 -15.72 -3.87
CA GLY A 155 6.63 -15.30 -2.46
C GLY A 155 5.79 -14.06 -2.19
N ASN A 156 5.26 -13.36 -3.20
CA ASN A 156 4.75 -12.00 -3.01
C ASN A 156 3.26 -11.98 -2.63
N PHE A 157 2.85 -10.90 -1.94
CA PHE A 157 1.45 -10.58 -1.73
C PHE A 157 1.01 -9.58 -2.78
N VAL A 158 -0.05 -9.89 -3.52
CA VAL A 158 -0.54 -9.05 -4.61
C VAL A 158 -1.99 -8.65 -4.37
N SER A 159 -2.26 -7.36 -4.48
CA SER A 159 -3.61 -6.81 -4.46
C SER A 159 -3.82 -5.94 -5.70
N THR A 160 -4.91 -6.22 -6.41
CA THR A 160 -5.36 -5.44 -7.56
C THR A 160 -6.62 -4.68 -7.17
N SER A 161 -6.71 -3.43 -7.58
CA SER A 161 -7.88 -2.57 -7.36
C SER A 161 -8.01 -1.61 -8.53
N SER A 162 -9.24 -1.31 -8.93
CA SER A 162 -9.56 -0.35 -9.97
C SER A 162 -10.50 0.72 -9.42
N LYS A 163 -10.36 1.95 -9.90
CA LYS A 163 -11.36 3.01 -9.68
C LYS A 163 -12.19 3.15 -10.96
N GLY A 164 -13.51 3.10 -10.85
CA GLY A 164 -14.44 3.35 -11.95
C GLY A 164 -14.78 2.17 -12.87
N VAL A 165 -14.17 1.00 -12.70
CA VAL A 165 -14.46 -0.22 -13.48
C VAL A 165 -14.36 -1.45 -12.58
N GLU A 166 -15.29 -2.41 -12.66
CA GLU A 166 -15.10 -3.72 -12.02
C GLU A 166 -14.10 -4.55 -12.83
N LEU A 167 -12.99 -4.94 -12.19
CA LEU A 167 -12.06 -5.89 -12.78
C LEU A 167 -12.71 -7.28 -12.69
N GLY A 168 -12.97 -7.91 -13.83
CA GLY A 168 -13.33 -9.33 -13.90
C GLY A 168 -12.15 -10.22 -13.50
N LEU A 169 -11.75 -10.17 -12.23
CA LEU A 169 -10.59 -10.87 -11.71
C LEU A 169 -10.82 -12.37 -11.75
N GLY A 170 -9.86 -13.09 -12.31
CA GLY A 170 -9.84 -14.54 -12.23
C GLY A 170 -9.74 -15.08 -10.79
N PRO A 171 -10.04 -16.36 -10.57
CA PRO A 171 -10.15 -16.95 -9.24
C PRO A 171 -8.85 -16.86 -8.43
N VAL A 172 -7.68 -16.92 -9.10
CA VAL A 172 -6.38 -16.76 -8.44
C VAL A 172 -6.15 -15.32 -8.01
N ALA A 173 -6.44 -14.35 -8.88
CA ALA A 173 -6.26 -12.93 -8.57
C ALA A 173 -7.17 -12.48 -7.43
N GLU A 174 -8.42 -12.95 -7.39
CA GLU A 174 -9.35 -12.63 -6.29
C GLU A 174 -8.92 -13.28 -4.96
N SER A 175 -8.37 -14.50 -5.01
CA SER A 175 -7.85 -15.18 -3.82
C SER A 175 -6.59 -14.50 -3.28
N ALA A 176 -5.68 -14.09 -4.18
CA ALA A 176 -4.49 -13.33 -3.85
C ALA A 176 -4.84 -11.96 -3.25
N ARG A 177 -5.82 -11.26 -3.84
CA ARG A 177 -6.33 -9.99 -3.35
C ARG A 177 -6.87 -10.12 -1.93
N ARG A 178 -7.73 -11.12 -1.65
CA ARG A 178 -8.30 -11.33 -0.31
C ARG A 178 -7.22 -11.65 0.73
N ALA A 179 -6.27 -12.53 0.40
CA ALA A 179 -5.16 -12.86 1.31
C ALA A 179 -4.30 -11.63 1.63
N THR A 180 -3.99 -10.81 0.61
CA THR A 180 -3.22 -9.57 0.77
C THR A 180 -3.98 -8.52 1.57
N LEU A 181 -5.29 -8.38 1.35
CA LEU A 181 -6.12 -7.46 2.13
C LEU A 181 -6.19 -7.87 3.59
N ALA A 182 -6.42 -9.15 3.90
CA ALA A 182 -6.42 -9.64 5.27
C ALA A 182 -5.08 -9.37 5.97
N PHE A 183 -3.97 -9.68 5.29
CA PHE A 183 -2.62 -9.38 5.79
C PHE A 183 -2.45 -7.89 6.11
N ARG A 184 -2.81 -7.01 5.17
CA ARG A 184 -2.71 -5.55 5.34
C ARG A 184 -3.59 -5.03 6.47
N TRP A 185 -4.83 -5.49 6.56
CA TRP A 185 -5.76 -5.08 7.62
C TRP A 185 -5.25 -5.48 8.99
N GLY A 186 -4.69 -6.69 9.13
CA GLY A 186 -4.06 -7.12 10.38
C GLY A 186 -2.92 -6.18 10.80
N VAL A 187 -2.01 -5.86 9.86
CA VAL A 187 -0.93 -4.88 10.11
C VAL A 187 -1.48 -3.50 10.49
N TYR A 188 -2.50 -3.00 9.79
CA TYR A 188 -3.10 -1.69 10.10
C TYR A 188 -3.79 -1.65 11.46
N ILE A 189 -4.47 -2.73 11.86
CA ILE A 189 -5.07 -2.85 13.19
C ILE A 189 -3.96 -2.77 14.24
N CYS A 190 -2.91 -3.59 14.12
CA CYS A 190 -1.79 -3.57 15.06
C CYS A 190 -1.11 -2.20 15.11
N GLN A 191 -0.93 -1.54 13.97
CA GLN A 191 -0.36 -0.19 13.90
C GLN A 191 -1.25 0.85 14.60
N ALA A 192 -2.55 0.81 14.36
CA ALA A 192 -3.51 1.73 14.98
C ALA A 192 -3.55 1.54 16.49
N VAL A 193 -3.59 0.28 16.95
CA VAL A 193 -3.57 -0.06 18.39
C VAL A 193 -2.26 0.40 19.03
N GLY A 194 -1.11 0.14 18.40
CA GLY A 194 0.18 0.60 18.89
C GLY A 194 0.27 2.13 18.97
N PHE A 195 -0.33 2.83 18.01
CA PHE A 195 -0.36 4.29 18.02
C PHE A 195 -1.28 4.86 19.12
N VAL A 196 -2.46 4.27 19.31
CA VAL A 196 -3.37 4.64 20.41
C VAL A 196 -2.70 4.38 21.76
N PHE A 197 -2.04 3.23 21.92
CA PHE A 197 -1.29 2.90 23.13
C PHE A 197 -0.21 3.96 23.42
N ALA A 198 0.60 4.32 22.42
CA ALA A 198 1.64 5.34 22.58
C ALA A 198 1.05 6.73 22.96
N ILE A 199 -0.06 7.14 22.35
CA ILE A 199 -0.73 8.40 22.70
C ILE A 199 -1.21 8.38 24.15
N LEU A 200 -1.88 7.31 24.58
CA LEU A 200 -2.38 7.19 25.95
C LEU A 200 -1.24 7.23 26.96
N GLU A 201 -0.13 6.54 26.67
CA GLU A 201 1.06 6.52 27.51
C GLU A 201 1.64 7.93 27.69
N ILE A 202 1.79 8.68 26.58
CA ILE A 202 2.30 10.05 26.60
C ILE A 202 1.36 10.99 27.36
N LEU A 203 0.05 10.92 27.09
CA LEU A 203 -0.95 11.76 27.77
C LEU A 203 -0.99 11.48 29.28
N HIS A 204 -0.93 10.22 29.67
CA HIS A 204 -0.89 9.82 31.08
C HIS A 204 0.39 10.31 31.75
N TRP A 205 1.55 10.11 31.12
CA TRP A 205 2.82 10.57 31.64
C TRP A 205 2.87 12.09 31.82
N VAL A 206 2.36 12.86 30.85
CA VAL A 206 2.26 14.33 30.94
C VAL A 206 1.33 14.77 32.08
N SER A 207 0.22 14.05 32.29
CA SER A 207 -0.81 14.43 33.27
C SER A 207 -0.45 14.05 34.70
N PHE A 208 0.20 12.90 34.90
CA PHE A 208 0.42 12.29 36.22
C PHE A 208 1.89 12.11 36.59
N GLY A 209 2.82 12.35 35.67
CA GLY A 209 4.26 12.19 35.91
C GLY A 209 4.71 10.74 36.03
N SER A 210 3.86 9.77 35.67
CA SER A 210 4.14 8.34 35.74
C SER A 210 3.63 7.60 34.50
N TRP A 211 4.27 6.48 34.19
CA TRP A 211 3.83 5.55 33.15
C TRP A 211 2.45 4.94 33.49
N TRP A 212 1.68 4.59 32.47
CA TRP A 212 0.35 4.04 32.61
C TRP A 212 0.45 2.53 32.87
N TRP A 213 0.14 2.13 34.11
CA TRP A 213 0.24 0.73 34.56
C TRP A 213 -1.12 0.07 34.83
N ASP A 214 -2.18 0.43 34.10
CA ASP A 214 -3.51 -0.17 34.29
C ASP A 214 -3.63 -1.55 33.62
N PRO A 215 -3.75 -2.65 34.38
CA PRO A 215 -3.84 -3.99 33.82
C PRO A 215 -5.02 -4.19 32.86
N ASN A 216 -6.15 -3.52 33.13
CA ASN A 216 -7.35 -3.67 32.30
C ASN A 216 -7.14 -3.03 30.92
N GLY A 217 -6.48 -1.87 30.88
CA GLY A 217 -6.09 -1.19 29.66
C GLY A 217 -5.14 -2.04 28.80
N PHE A 218 -4.14 -2.67 29.41
CA PHE A 218 -3.23 -3.58 28.72
C PHE A 218 -3.93 -4.81 28.15
N VAL A 219 -4.84 -5.42 28.90
CA VAL A 219 -5.59 -6.58 28.41
C VAL A 219 -6.48 -6.21 27.24
N LEU A 220 -7.13 -5.05 27.28
CA LEU A 220 -8.00 -4.59 26.20
C LEU A 220 -7.22 -4.26 24.92
N LEU A 221 -6.20 -3.41 25.04
CA LEU A 221 -5.39 -3.00 23.88
C LEU A 221 -4.52 -4.16 23.37
N GLY A 222 -3.93 -4.94 24.27
CA GLY A 222 -3.20 -6.16 23.92
C GLY A 222 -4.09 -7.19 23.25
N GLY A 223 -5.31 -7.40 23.73
CA GLY A 223 -6.29 -8.28 23.09
C GLY A 223 -6.65 -7.82 21.67
N LEU A 224 -6.87 -6.52 21.47
CA LEU A 224 -7.12 -5.96 20.13
C LEU A 224 -5.89 -6.09 19.21
N PHE A 225 -4.68 -5.93 19.77
CA PHE A 225 -3.44 -6.17 19.05
C PHE A 225 -3.33 -7.64 18.60
N LEU A 226 -3.65 -8.60 19.48
CA LEU A 226 -3.67 -10.02 19.16
C LEU A 226 -4.68 -10.36 18.06
N ILE A 227 -5.86 -9.75 18.07
CA ILE A 227 -6.84 -9.89 16.98
C ILE A 227 -6.21 -9.45 15.65
N GLY A 228 -5.47 -8.33 15.64
CA GLY A 228 -4.73 -7.88 14.46
C GLY A 228 -3.69 -8.91 13.98
N ILE A 229 -2.94 -9.53 14.90
CA ILE A 229 -1.99 -10.61 14.57
C ILE A 229 -2.72 -11.78 13.93
N LEU A 230 -3.83 -12.25 14.52
CA LEU A 230 -4.61 -13.38 14.00
C LEU A 230 -5.13 -13.11 12.58
N VAL A 231 -5.62 -11.89 12.32
CA VAL A 231 -6.08 -11.49 10.98
C VAL A 231 -4.92 -11.45 9.98
N MET A 232 -3.76 -10.94 10.39
CA MET A 232 -2.55 -10.92 9.58
C MET A 232 -2.09 -12.34 9.22
N ASP A 233 -2.00 -13.21 10.22
CA ASP A 233 -1.57 -14.61 10.05
C ASP A 233 -2.54 -15.40 9.18
N ALA A 234 -3.86 -15.17 9.32
CA ALA A 234 -4.85 -15.74 8.42
C ALA A 234 -4.58 -15.36 6.95
N GLY A 235 -4.22 -14.09 6.70
CA GLY A 235 -3.79 -13.62 5.38
C GLY A 235 -2.50 -14.30 4.89
N ALA A 236 -1.50 -14.43 5.76
CA ALA A 236 -0.24 -15.10 5.45
C ALA A 236 -0.43 -16.60 5.12
N ILE A 237 -1.24 -17.31 5.90
CA ILE A 237 -1.59 -18.71 5.68
C ILE A 237 -2.37 -18.89 4.38
N ALA A 238 -3.37 -18.03 4.13
CA ALA A 238 -4.15 -18.07 2.89
C ALA A 238 -3.25 -17.88 1.67
N ARG A 239 -2.29 -16.95 1.74
CA ARG A 239 -1.29 -16.73 0.70
C ARG A 239 -0.37 -17.93 0.52
N HIS A 240 0.12 -18.53 1.60
CA HIS A 240 0.99 -19.71 1.51
C HIS A 240 0.27 -20.91 0.88
N ARG A 241 -1.01 -21.12 1.20
CA ARG A 241 -1.82 -22.17 0.54
C ARG A 241 -2.04 -21.90 -0.94
N LEU A 242 -2.20 -20.63 -1.33
CA LEU A 242 -2.35 -20.25 -2.74
C LEU A 242 -1.05 -20.49 -3.51
N ASP A 243 0.08 -20.09 -2.93
CA ASP A 243 1.43 -20.31 -3.45
C ASP A 243 1.70 -21.80 -3.76
N SER A 244 1.40 -22.70 -2.81
CA SER A 244 1.54 -24.14 -3.02
C SER A 244 0.67 -24.68 -4.16
N ARG A 245 -0.54 -24.14 -4.35
CA ARG A 245 -1.44 -24.56 -5.43
C ARG A 245 -0.97 -24.08 -6.79
N VAL A 246 -0.58 -22.83 -6.89
CA VAL A 246 -0.09 -22.23 -8.14
C VAL A 246 1.23 -22.88 -8.56
N SER A 247 2.14 -23.11 -7.61
CA SER A 247 3.41 -23.79 -7.89
C SER A 247 3.20 -25.22 -8.42
N ALA A 248 2.27 -25.98 -7.83
CA ALA A 248 1.95 -27.33 -8.30
C ALA A 248 1.31 -27.33 -9.71
N GLU A 249 0.51 -26.31 -10.04
CA GLU A 249 -0.10 -26.18 -11.37
C GLU A 249 0.94 -25.77 -12.44
N MET A 250 1.93 -24.94 -12.09
CA MET A 250 3.01 -24.55 -12.99
C MET A 250 3.96 -25.71 -13.29
N ASP A 251 4.36 -26.48 -12.26
CA ASP A 251 5.23 -27.65 -12.40
C ASP A 251 4.60 -28.71 -13.33
N TYR A 252 3.31 -28.98 -13.14
CA TYR A 252 2.54 -29.88 -14.01
C TYR A 252 2.45 -29.42 -15.48
N SER A 253 2.35 -28.10 -15.71
CA SER A 253 2.26 -27.53 -17.06
C SER A 253 3.58 -27.66 -17.82
N ASP A 254 4.70 -27.53 -17.11
CA ASP A 254 6.04 -27.66 -17.71
C ASP A 254 6.41 -29.13 -17.95
N ASP A 255 6.04 -30.05 -17.06
CA ASP A 255 6.17 -31.51 -17.29
C ASP A 255 5.41 -31.96 -18.56
N ILE A 256 4.22 -31.42 -18.82
CA ILE A 256 3.45 -31.73 -20.04
C ILE A 256 4.12 -31.18 -21.30
N LYS A 257 4.81 -30.04 -21.22
CA LYS A 257 5.52 -29.47 -22.38
C LYS A 257 6.77 -30.26 -22.72
N ASP A 258 7.50 -30.74 -21.70
CA ASP A 258 8.72 -31.53 -21.88
C ASP A 258 8.41 -32.96 -22.40
N ASN A 259 7.24 -33.49 -22.04
CA ASN A 259 6.81 -34.83 -22.44
C ASN A 259 5.98 -34.88 -23.75
N ARG A 260 5.96 -33.80 -24.55
CA ARG A 260 5.43 -33.88 -25.92
C ARG A 260 6.49 -34.53 -26.82
N PRO A 261 6.23 -35.71 -27.41
CA PRO A 261 7.12 -36.21 -28.45
C PRO A 261 7.16 -35.15 -29.56
N GLU A 262 8.37 -34.72 -29.94
CA GLU A 262 8.59 -33.93 -31.14
C GLU A 262 7.96 -34.70 -32.31
N LEU A 263 6.80 -34.25 -32.76
CA LEU A 263 6.23 -34.69 -34.02
C LEU A 263 7.11 -34.11 -35.11
N THR A 264 8.22 -34.81 -35.38
CA THR A 264 8.99 -34.67 -36.61
C THR A 264 8.04 -35.03 -37.75
N PHE A 265 7.59 -34.01 -38.47
CA PHE A 265 6.89 -34.14 -39.75
C PHE A 265 7.83 -34.69 -40.82
#